data_AF-A0A401Q690-F1
#
_entry.id   AF-A0A401Q690-F1
#
_cell.length_a   1.000
_cell.length_b   1.000
_cell.length_c   1.000
_cell.angle_alpha   90.00
_cell.angle_beta   90.00
_cell.angle_gamma   90.00
#
_symmetry.space_group_name_H-M   'P 1'
#
loop_
_entity.id
_entity.type
_entity.pdbx_description
1 polymer ?
#
loop_
_entity_poly.entity_id
_entity_poly.type
_entity_poly.pdbx_seq_one_letter_code
_entity_poly.pdbx_strand_id
1 'polypeptide(L)'
;RIVGGGYRGIEVLFPIVTGGPAPEDKMKEAQDELTKVLESFQEKFLQDKPFIIGTEISLADLVAIAELMQPLGGGYDPLEGSPTLTAWRDRVKAAIGKDLFNKAHEAILTAAETLKSLFQGPPETVAAAKASFRKYFK
;
A
#
# COMPACT_ATOMS: atom_id res chain seq x y z
N ARG A 1 -1.34 8.20 -11.98
CA ARG A 1 -1.85 8.37 -10.60
C ARG A 1 -1.32 7.19 -9.80
N ILE A 2 -0.65 7.42 -8.67
CA ILE A 2 -0.11 6.34 -7.83
C ILE A 2 -1.31 5.73 -7.08
N VAL A 3 -1.67 4.48 -7.41
CA VAL A 3 -2.92 3.83 -6.98
C VAL A 3 -2.86 3.35 -5.52
N GLY A 4 -1.67 3.01 -5.01
CA GLY A 4 -1.48 2.56 -3.61
C GLY A 4 -1.89 3.59 -2.56
N GLY A 5 -1.67 4.88 -2.82
CA GLY A 5 -2.08 5.96 -1.91
C GLY A 5 -3.60 6.16 -1.82
N GLY A 6 -4.35 5.83 -2.87
CA GLY A 6 -5.82 5.91 -2.88
C GLY A 6 -6.44 4.84 -1.99
N TYR A 7 -5.95 3.59 -2.10
CA TYR A 7 -6.41 2.46 -1.31
C TYR A 7 -6.22 2.67 0.20
N ARG A 8 -5.01 3.06 0.63
CA ARG A 8 -4.70 3.36 2.04
C ARG A 8 -5.60 4.45 2.64
N GLY A 9 -5.95 5.46 1.84
CA GLY A 9 -6.84 6.54 2.26
C GLY A 9 -8.26 6.03 2.57
N ILE A 10 -8.77 5.09 1.79
CA ILE A 10 -10.13 4.59 1.95
C ILE A 10 -10.19 3.51 3.04
N GLU A 11 -9.25 2.58 3.09
CA GLU A 11 -9.33 1.44 4.02
C GLU A 11 -8.93 1.78 5.46
N VAL A 12 -7.80 2.48 5.65
CA VAL A 12 -7.25 2.72 6.99
C VAL A 12 -7.72 4.05 7.54
N LEU A 13 -7.72 5.07 6.70
CA LEU A 13 -7.82 6.45 7.16
C LEU A 13 -9.26 6.93 7.26
N PHE A 14 -10.14 6.47 6.36
CA PHE A 14 -11.56 6.79 6.43
C PHE A 14 -12.20 6.31 7.74
N PRO A 15 -12.05 5.04 8.17
CA PRO A 15 -12.72 4.59 9.40
C PRO A 15 -12.19 5.27 10.65
N ILE A 16 -10.90 5.55 10.67
CA ILE A 16 -10.25 6.26 11.78
C ILE A 16 -10.75 7.71 11.89
N VAL A 17 -10.98 8.39 10.75
CA VAL A 17 -11.43 9.79 10.73
C VAL A 17 -12.93 9.93 10.98
N THR A 18 -13.74 9.08 10.34
CA THR A 18 -15.21 9.19 10.35
C THR A 18 -15.86 8.42 11.50
N GLY A 19 -15.16 7.42 12.06
CA GLY A 19 -15.74 6.48 13.02
C GLY A 19 -16.71 5.47 12.41
N GLY A 20 -16.87 5.47 11.08
CA GLY A 20 -17.74 4.55 10.34
C GLY A 20 -16.97 3.75 9.28
N PRO A 21 -17.51 2.62 8.80
CA PRO A 21 -16.82 1.79 7.82
C PRO A 21 -16.57 2.55 6.52
N ALA A 22 -15.48 2.19 5.83
CA ALA A 22 -15.19 2.72 4.51
C ALA A 22 -16.32 2.38 3.51
N PRO A 23 -16.66 3.26 2.55
CA PRO A 23 -17.65 2.96 1.54
C PRO A 23 -17.21 1.76 0.69
N GLU A 24 -17.99 0.68 0.69
CA GLU A 24 -17.66 -0.59 0.02
C GLU A 24 -17.49 -0.41 -1.50
N ASP A 25 -18.31 0.46 -2.11
CA ASP A 25 -18.25 0.82 -3.52
C ASP A 25 -16.89 1.43 -3.89
N LYS A 26 -16.41 2.39 -3.10
CA LYS A 26 -15.11 3.05 -3.32
C LYS A 26 -13.93 2.12 -3.02
N MET A 27 -14.08 1.25 -2.03
CA MET A 27 -13.08 0.22 -1.73
C MET A 27 -12.92 -0.74 -2.90
N LYS A 28 -14.04 -1.23 -3.44
CA LYS A 28 -14.04 -2.11 -4.59
C LYS A 28 -13.44 -1.43 -5.84
N GLU A 29 -13.82 -0.19 -6.11
CA GLU A 29 -13.26 0.57 -7.22
C GLU A 29 -11.73 0.68 -7.12
N ALA A 30 -11.21 0.99 -5.93
CA ALA A 30 -9.76 1.08 -5.70
C ALA A 30 -9.04 -0.28 -5.86
N GLN A 31 -9.66 -1.39 -5.42
CA GLN A 31 -9.12 -2.73 -5.62
C GLN A 31 -9.11 -3.13 -7.11
N ASP A 32 -10.19 -2.84 -7.83
CA ASP A 32 -10.31 -3.13 -9.26
C ASP A 32 -9.30 -2.28 -10.07
N GLU A 33 -9.06 -1.02 -9.69
CA GLU A 33 -8.01 -0.18 -10.28
C GLU A 33 -6.60 -0.72 -10.00
N LEU A 34 -6.33 -1.12 -8.75
CA LEU A 34 -5.03 -1.67 -8.37
C LEU A 34 -4.74 -2.99 -9.11
N THR A 35 -5.76 -3.83 -9.26
CA THR A 35 -5.68 -5.08 -10.04
C THR A 35 -5.28 -4.79 -11.48
N LYS A 36 -5.95 -3.86 -12.16
CA LYS A 36 -5.60 -3.46 -13.55
C LYS A 36 -4.18 -2.90 -13.68
N VAL A 37 -3.73 -2.14 -12.68
CA VAL A 37 -2.35 -1.63 -12.64
C VAL A 37 -1.36 -2.78 -12.50
N LEU A 38 -1.65 -3.78 -11.67
CA LEU A 38 -0.80 -4.94 -11.47
C LEU A 38 -0.73 -5.86 -12.69
N GLU A 39 -1.86 -6.04 -13.38
CA GLU A 39 -1.90 -6.74 -14.68
C GLU A 39 -1.00 -6.01 -15.68
N SER A 40 -1.18 -4.69 -15.84
CA SER A 40 -0.33 -3.89 -16.72
C SER A 40 1.15 -3.90 -16.29
N PHE A 41 1.42 -3.91 -14.99
CA PHE A 41 2.76 -4.01 -14.44
C PHE A 41 3.42 -5.34 -14.84
N GLN A 42 2.70 -6.44 -14.65
CA GLN A 42 3.17 -7.76 -15.01
C GLN A 42 3.38 -7.88 -16.52
N GLU A 43 2.45 -7.41 -17.35
CA GLU A 43 2.52 -7.57 -18.81
C GLU A 43 3.57 -6.66 -19.47
N LYS A 44 3.72 -5.42 -18.98
CA LYS A 44 4.53 -4.40 -19.67
C LYS A 44 5.93 -4.26 -19.10
N PHE A 45 6.10 -4.48 -17.80
CA PHE A 45 7.35 -4.21 -17.11
C PHE A 45 8.05 -5.49 -16.68
N LEU A 46 7.40 -6.32 -15.86
CA LEU A 46 8.03 -7.52 -15.33
C LEU A 46 8.16 -8.63 -16.39
N GLN A 47 7.08 -8.93 -17.09
CA GLN A 47 6.97 -10.01 -18.07
C GLN A 47 7.42 -11.35 -17.47
N ASP A 48 8.36 -12.02 -18.12
CA ASP A 48 9.02 -13.26 -17.70
C ASP A 48 10.37 -13.01 -17.01
N LYS A 49 10.77 -11.74 -16.82
CA LYS A 49 12.04 -11.38 -16.19
C LYS A 49 12.00 -11.57 -14.68
N PRO A 50 13.14 -11.85 -14.04
CA PRO A 50 13.20 -11.97 -12.59
C PRO A 50 13.03 -10.62 -11.87
N PHE A 51 13.42 -9.51 -12.49
CA PHE A 51 13.29 -8.11 -12.03
C PHE A 51 12.79 -7.20 -13.16
N ILE A 52 12.33 -5.99 -12.83
CA ILE A 52 11.64 -5.08 -13.78
C ILE A 52 12.51 -4.74 -15.00
N ILE A 53 13.79 -4.44 -14.80
CA ILE A 53 14.68 -4.02 -15.89
C ILE A 53 15.48 -5.18 -16.49
N GLY A 54 15.59 -6.33 -15.81
CA GLY A 54 16.38 -7.46 -16.32
C GLY A 54 16.64 -8.54 -15.27
N THR A 55 17.88 -9.02 -15.25
CA THR A 55 18.31 -10.15 -14.39
C THR A 55 18.76 -9.75 -13.00
N GLU A 56 18.99 -8.46 -12.76
CA GLU A 56 19.44 -7.91 -11.48
C GLU A 56 18.42 -6.90 -10.93
N ILE A 57 18.43 -6.75 -9.60
CA ILE A 57 17.61 -5.76 -8.91
C ILE A 57 17.99 -4.34 -9.36
N SER A 58 16.98 -3.49 -9.55
CA SER A 58 17.16 -2.11 -9.98
C SER A 58 16.38 -1.14 -9.10
N LEU A 59 16.61 0.16 -9.28
CA LEU A 59 15.80 1.20 -8.64
C LEU A 59 14.30 1.05 -8.95
N ALA A 60 13.95 0.54 -10.15
CA ALA A 60 12.56 0.32 -10.50
C ALA A 60 11.90 -0.69 -9.55
N ASP A 61 12.62 -1.75 -9.16
CA ASP A 61 12.11 -2.77 -8.24
C ASP A 61 11.93 -2.22 -6.84
N LEU A 62 12.86 -1.38 -6.38
CA LEU A 62 12.78 -0.72 -5.07
C LEU A 62 11.59 0.23 -4.97
N VAL A 63 11.34 1.02 -6.02
CA VAL A 63 10.19 1.92 -6.06
C VAL A 63 8.89 1.12 -6.12
N ALA A 64 8.81 0.12 -7.01
CA ALA A 64 7.61 -0.69 -7.16
C ALA A 64 7.26 -1.43 -5.85
N ILE A 65 8.23 -2.03 -5.16
CA ILE A 65 7.95 -2.77 -3.93
C ILE A 65 7.53 -1.85 -2.79
N ALA A 66 8.13 -0.66 -2.66
CA ALA A 66 7.74 0.31 -1.64
C ALA A 66 6.28 0.79 -1.81
N GLU A 67 5.82 0.95 -3.05
CA GLU A 67 4.42 1.28 -3.33
C GLU A 67 3.45 0.14 -2.99
N LEU A 68 3.86 -1.12 -3.21
CA LEU A 68 3.05 -2.30 -2.88
C LEU A 68 2.95 -2.58 -1.38
N MET A 69 3.91 -2.10 -0.59
CA MET A 69 3.85 -2.26 0.86
C MET A 69 2.76 -1.38 1.51
N GLN A 70 2.27 -0.33 0.83
CA GLN A 70 1.21 0.53 1.36
C GLN A 70 -0.15 -0.19 1.51
N PRO A 71 -0.71 -0.87 0.50
CA PRO A 71 -1.94 -1.66 0.67
C PRO A 71 -1.74 -2.83 1.65
N LEU A 72 -0.55 -3.45 1.66
CA LEU A 72 -0.20 -4.49 2.64
C LEU A 72 -0.26 -3.99 4.09
N GLY A 73 0.24 -2.79 4.35
CA GLY A 73 0.10 -2.13 5.66
C GLY A 73 -1.35 -1.76 6.02
N GLY A 74 -2.27 -1.77 5.05
CA GLY A 74 -3.71 -1.67 5.26
C GLY A 74 -4.40 -2.99 5.56
N GLY A 75 -3.70 -4.12 5.38
CA GLY A 75 -4.25 -5.47 5.56
C GLY A 75 -4.65 -6.18 4.26
N TYR A 76 -4.35 -5.60 3.09
CA TYR A 76 -4.67 -6.18 1.79
C TYR A 76 -3.40 -6.51 1.01
N ASP A 77 -3.21 -7.78 0.64
CA ASP A 77 -2.13 -8.19 -0.26
C ASP A 77 -2.62 -8.16 -1.71
N PRO A 78 -2.25 -7.14 -2.51
CA PRO A 78 -2.72 -7.06 -3.88
C PRO A 78 -2.02 -8.07 -4.79
N LEU A 79 -0.97 -8.76 -4.32
CA LEU A 79 -0.27 -9.79 -5.08
C LEU A 79 -0.83 -11.20 -4.81
N GLU A 80 -1.77 -11.33 -3.89
CA GLU A 80 -2.43 -12.61 -3.61
C GLU A 80 -3.10 -13.15 -4.88
N GLY A 81 -2.82 -14.42 -5.21
CA GLY A 81 -3.32 -15.05 -6.43
C GLY A 81 -2.48 -14.84 -7.69
N SER A 82 -1.41 -14.02 -7.65
CA SER A 82 -0.41 -13.94 -8.74
C SER A 82 0.92 -14.60 -8.34
N PRO A 83 1.19 -15.85 -8.79
CA PRO A 83 2.46 -16.53 -8.53
C PRO A 83 3.67 -15.76 -9.06
N THR A 84 3.54 -15.12 -10.23
CA THR A 84 4.62 -14.37 -10.88
C THR A 84 5.04 -13.15 -10.05
N LEU A 85 4.07 -12.34 -9.61
CA LEU A 85 4.34 -11.14 -8.82
C LEU A 85 4.79 -11.49 -7.40
N THR A 86 4.22 -12.53 -6.82
CA THR A 86 4.66 -13.04 -5.51
C THR A 86 6.13 -13.48 -5.56
N ALA A 87 6.51 -14.26 -6.58
CA ALA A 87 7.89 -14.70 -6.76
C ALA A 87 8.85 -13.53 -7.03
N TRP A 88 8.41 -12.51 -7.78
CA TRP A 88 9.19 -11.28 -7.97
C TRP A 88 9.42 -10.53 -6.65
N ARG A 89 8.35 -10.32 -5.85
CA ARG A 89 8.47 -9.72 -4.52
C ARG A 89 9.47 -10.46 -3.65
N ASP A 90 9.43 -11.79 -3.66
CA ASP A 90 10.31 -12.61 -2.84
C ASP A 90 11.78 -12.51 -3.28
N ARG A 91 12.03 -12.44 -4.59
CA ARG A 91 13.37 -12.14 -5.15
C ARG A 91 13.86 -10.76 -4.72
N VAL A 92 13.01 -9.74 -4.79
CA VAL A 92 13.34 -8.37 -4.36
C VAL A 92 13.65 -8.32 -2.86
N LYS A 93 12.83 -8.95 -2.01
CA LYS A 93 13.08 -9.08 -0.57
C LYS A 93 14.41 -9.78 -0.28
N ALA A 94 14.72 -10.86 -1.00
CA ALA A 94 15.98 -11.58 -0.83
C ALA A 94 17.19 -10.72 -1.22
N ALA A 95 17.11 -9.98 -2.33
CA ALA A 95 18.18 -9.11 -2.80
C ALA A 95 18.44 -7.90 -1.86
N ILE A 96 17.40 -7.35 -1.23
CA ILE A 96 17.52 -6.27 -0.23
C ILE A 96 18.05 -6.80 1.12
N GLY A 97 17.71 -8.04 1.45
CA GLY A 97 17.91 -8.63 2.77
C GLY A 97 16.70 -8.42 3.67
N LYS A 98 16.23 -9.51 4.29
CA LYS A 98 14.97 -9.56 5.07
C LYS A 98 14.93 -8.54 6.21
N ASP A 99 16.03 -8.37 6.93
CA ASP A 99 16.07 -7.48 8.09
C ASP A 99 15.95 -6.01 7.68
N LEU A 100 16.67 -5.60 6.62
CA LEU A 100 16.57 -4.25 6.07
C LEU A 100 15.19 -4.01 5.48
N PHE A 101 14.66 -4.98 4.73
CA PHE A 101 13.31 -4.89 4.18
C PHE A 101 12.26 -4.69 5.27
N ASN A 102 12.29 -5.49 6.34
CA ASN A 102 11.34 -5.38 7.44
C ASN A 102 11.48 -4.04 8.16
N LYS A 103 12.72 -3.63 8.47
CA LYS A 103 12.99 -2.34 9.13
C LYS A 103 12.49 -1.14 8.30
N ALA A 104 12.69 -1.17 6.98
CA ALA A 104 12.24 -0.08 6.11
C ALA A 104 10.72 0.05 6.03
N HIS A 105 9.98 -1.05 6.19
CA HIS A 105 8.52 -1.09 6.07
C HIS A 105 7.80 -1.11 7.42
N GLU A 106 8.50 -1.16 8.54
CA GLU A 106 7.93 -1.19 9.89
C GLU A 106 6.88 -0.09 10.09
N ALA A 107 7.22 1.15 9.77
CA ALA A 107 6.31 2.29 9.93
C ALA A 107 5.03 2.20 9.07
N ILE A 108 5.09 1.54 7.91
CA ILE A 108 3.92 1.32 7.05
C ILE A 108 3.07 0.18 7.62
N LEU A 109 3.70 -0.90 8.11
CA LEU A 109 3.02 -2.05 8.68
C LEU A 109 2.35 -1.75 10.02
N THR A 110 2.87 -0.79 10.79
CA THR A 110 2.27 -0.33 12.07
C THR A 110 1.46 0.96 11.90
N ALA A 111 1.23 1.41 10.67
CA ALA A 111 0.58 2.70 10.41
C ALA A 111 -0.86 2.72 10.90
N ALA A 112 -1.58 1.60 10.78
CA ALA A 112 -2.98 1.51 11.22
C ALA A 112 -3.09 1.66 12.75
N GLU A 113 -2.24 1.00 13.53
CA GLU A 113 -2.17 1.13 14.99
C GLU A 113 -1.78 2.55 15.41
N THR A 114 -0.74 3.09 14.75
CA THR A 114 -0.26 4.46 15.00
C THR A 114 -1.37 5.48 14.76
N LEU A 115 -2.08 5.37 13.64
CA LEU A 115 -3.21 6.24 13.34
C LEU A 115 -4.35 6.06 14.34
N LYS A 116 -4.71 4.82 14.72
CA LYS A 116 -5.73 4.58 15.76
C LYS A 116 -5.40 5.31 17.06
N SER A 117 -4.15 5.23 17.54
CA SER A 117 -3.73 5.94 18.77
C SER A 117 -3.82 7.47 18.65
N LEU A 118 -3.48 8.03 17.49
CA LEU A 118 -3.55 9.48 17.25
C LEU A 118 -5.00 9.99 17.30
N PHE A 119 -5.94 9.23 16.75
CA PHE A 119 -7.35 9.59 16.71
C PHE A 119 -8.13 9.22 17.99
N GLN A 120 -7.48 8.51 18.92
CA GLN A 120 -7.93 8.28 20.31
C GLN A 120 -7.27 9.26 21.31
N GLY A 121 -6.38 10.14 20.84
CA GLY A 121 -5.68 11.13 21.64
C GLY A 121 -6.53 12.34 22.05
N PRO A 122 -5.90 13.41 22.56
CA PRO A 122 -6.58 14.62 23.03
C PRO A 122 -7.56 15.21 22.01
N PRO A 123 -8.73 15.75 22.42
CA PRO A 123 -9.77 16.23 21.50
C PRO A 123 -9.29 17.27 20.48
N GLU A 124 -8.32 18.10 20.85
CA GLU A 124 -7.71 19.14 20.02
C GLU A 124 -6.87 18.56 18.84
N THR A 125 -6.07 17.52 19.10
CA THR A 125 -5.25 16.87 18.07
C THR A 125 -6.12 16.08 17.10
N VAL A 126 -7.17 15.45 17.63
CA VAL A 126 -8.16 14.71 16.83
C VAL A 126 -8.95 15.66 15.93
N ALA A 127 -9.37 16.83 16.45
CA ALA A 127 -10.12 17.82 15.67
C ALA A 127 -9.31 18.38 14.49
N ALA A 128 -8.05 18.74 14.71
CA ALA A 128 -7.16 19.23 13.66
C ALA A 128 -6.91 18.16 12.57
N ALA A 129 -6.67 16.92 12.97
CA ALA A 129 -6.48 15.80 12.04
C ALA A 129 -7.74 15.54 11.20
N LYS A 130 -8.93 15.50 11.83
CA LYS A 130 -10.21 15.30 11.13
C LYS A 130 -10.52 16.43 10.14
N ALA A 131 -10.20 17.68 10.46
CA ALA A 131 -10.42 18.83 9.58
C ALA A 131 -9.57 18.74 8.30
N SER A 132 -8.30 18.39 8.44
CA SER A 132 -7.39 18.17 7.29
C SER A 132 -7.90 17.05 6.39
N PHE A 133 -8.34 15.91 6.96
CA PHE A 133 -8.83 14.77 6.18
C PHE A 133 -10.16 15.02 5.46
N ARG A 134 -11.09 15.76 6.08
CA ARG A 134 -12.39 16.07 5.47
C ARG A 134 -12.26 16.86 4.16
N LYS A 135 -11.16 17.59 3.96
CA LYS A 135 -10.84 18.31 2.72
C LYS A 135 -10.47 17.37 1.56
N TYR A 136 -9.95 16.17 1.85
CA TYR A 136 -9.50 15.22 0.83
C TYR A 136 -10.61 14.25 0.36
N PHE A 137 -11.69 14.11 1.14
CA PHE A 137 -12.79 13.18 0.85
C PHE A 137 -14.14 13.87 0.53
N LYS A 138 -14.17 15.20 0.42
CA LYS A 138 -15.25 15.97 -0.21
C LYS A 138 -14.97 16.14 -1.69
#